data_AF-A0A8C2D1C6-F1
#
_entry.id   AF-A0A8C2D1C6-F1
#
_cell.length_a   1.000
_cell.length_b   1.000
_cell.length_c   1.000
_cell.angle_alpha   90.00
_cell.angle_beta   90.00
_cell.angle_gamma   90.00
#
_symmetry.space_group_name_H-M   'P 1'
#
loop_
_entity.id
_entity.type
_entity.pdbx_description
1 polymer ?
#
loop_
_entity_poly.entity_id
_entity_poly.type
_entity_poly.pdbx_seq_one_letter_code
_entity_poly.pdbx_strand_id
1 'polypeptide(L)'
;MFLNNIIQKIYFLEVARHVRSLHQTSARAGAGGLFVHRDTPANNPETPFEFTPENMKRVDAIINNYPEGHKAAATIPVLDLAQRQHGWLPISAMNKVAEILGVAPMRVYEVATFYTMFLRQPVGKYHMQICTTTPCMLCDSDSILEAIQNKLGEREPFPALHRDSTQTSRLNVLIDCNDLASIRSGRFSCEPAGGLTSLTEPPPGPGFGVRPDL
;
A
#
# COMPACT_ATOMS: atom_id res chain seq x y z
N MET A 1 29.41 -1.46 42.54
CA MET A 1 29.38 -0.36 41.53
C MET A 1 29.35 -0.85 40.08
N PHE A 2 29.93 -2.01 39.72
CA PHE A 2 29.89 -2.52 38.32
C PHE A 2 28.52 -3.05 37.86
N LEU A 3 27.73 -3.69 38.74
CA LEU A 3 26.40 -4.20 38.36
C LEU A 3 25.37 -3.09 38.05
N ASN A 4 25.38 -1.99 38.81
CA ASN A 4 24.42 -0.89 38.60
C ASN A 4 24.63 -0.17 37.27
N ASN A 5 25.86 -0.13 36.75
CA ASN A 5 26.18 0.46 35.45
C ASN A 5 25.77 -0.42 34.27
N ILE A 6 25.78 -1.75 34.45
CA ILE A 6 25.29 -2.70 33.43
C ILE A 6 23.76 -2.65 33.39
N ILE A 7 23.10 -2.62 34.56
CA ILE A 7 21.64 -2.49 34.65
C ILE A 7 21.17 -1.16 34.07
N GLN A 8 21.85 -0.03 34.36
CA GLN A 8 21.53 1.25 33.73
C GLN A 8 21.73 1.26 32.20
N LYS A 9 22.78 0.59 31.68
CA LYS A 9 22.98 0.47 30.22
C LYS A 9 21.92 -0.40 29.55
N ILE A 10 21.48 -1.49 30.19
CA ILE A 10 20.42 -2.36 29.68
C ILE A 10 19.09 -1.61 29.66
N TYR A 11 18.73 -0.92 30.76
CA TYR A 11 17.52 -0.08 30.83
C TYR A 11 17.56 1.07 29.81
N PHE A 12 18.71 1.71 29.61
CA PHE A 12 18.83 2.80 28.63
C PHE A 12 18.74 2.29 27.18
N LEU A 13 19.24 1.09 26.88
CA LEU A 13 19.08 0.45 25.57
C LEU A 13 17.63 0.00 25.30
N GLU A 14 16.90 -0.49 26.31
CA GLU A 14 15.48 -0.84 26.17
C GLU A 14 14.57 0.40 26.01
N VAL A 15 14.84 1.48 26.75
CA VAL A 15 14.08 2.74 26.64
C VAL A 15 14.40 3.47 25.33
N ALA A 16 15.66 3.42 24.85
CA ALA A 16 16.03 4.03 23.58
C ALA A 16 15.44 3.31 22.35
N ARG A 17 15.07 2.02 22.46
CA ARG A 17 14.41 1.28 21.35
C ARG A 17 12.99 1.77 21.05
N HIS A 18 12.29 2.35 22.01
CA HIS A 18 10.87 2.71 21.88
C HIS A 18 10.61 4.15 21.46
N VAL A 19 11.64 5.01 21.39
CA VAL A 19 11.46 6.42 21.03
C VAL A 19 11.84 6.61 19.56
N ARG A 20 10.92 6.26 18.66
CA ARG A 20 10.89 6.95 17.36
C ARG A 20 10.72 8.43 17.67
N SER A 21 11.64 9.27 17.21
CA SER A 21 11.51 10.71 17.35
C SER A 21 10.13 11.12 16.82
N LEU A 22 9.26 11.60 17.72
CA LEU A 22 7.89 12.06 17.40
C LEU A 22 7.88 13.17 16.33
N HIS A 23 9.05 13.71 15.98
CA HIS A 23 9.27 14.79 15.03
C HIS A 23 9.92 14.35 13.71
N GLN A 24 10.27 13.07 13.53
CA GLN A 24 10.60 12.58 12.20
C GLN A 24 9.32 12.25 11.45
N THR A 25 8.85 13.18 10.62
CA THR A 25 8.00 12.82 9.48
C THR A 25 8.63 11.63 8.78
N SER A 26 7.88 10.54 8.62
CA SER A 26 8.22 9.42 7.73
C SER A 26 8.87 10.01 6.47
N ALA A 27 10.13 9.64 6.21
CA ALA A 27 10.84 10.12 5.02
C ALA A 27 9.89 10.03 3.81
N ARG A 28 9.79 11.11 3.03
CA ARG A 28 8.97 11.23 1.81
C ARG A 28 9.50 10.32 0.69
N ALA A 29 9.60 9.04 0.96
CA ALA A 29 9.92 8.01 0.00
C ALA A 29 8.65 7.18 -0.24
N GLY A 30 7.60 7.81 -0.74
CA GLY A 30 6.49 7.05 -1.33
C GLY A 30 7.00 6.29 -2.55
N ALA A 31 6.66 5.00 -2.68
CA ALA A 31 6.68 4.10 -3.85
C ALA A 31 7.78 4.20 -4.95
N GLY A 32 8.84 4.99 -4.75
CA GLY A 32 9.86 5.28 -5.75
C GLY A 32 10.46 6.65 -5.43
N GLY A 33 11.62 6.65 -4.77
CA GLY A 33 12.23 7.82 -4.12
C GLY A 33 12.52 9.06 -4.98
N LEU A 34 12.22 9.07 -6.30
CA LEU A 34 12.46 10.21 -7.20
C LEU A 34 11.20 10.56 -8.01
N PHE A 35 10.73 11.81 -7.95
CA PHE A 35 9.53 12.27 -8.69
C PHE A 35 9.79 12.70 -10.14
N VAL A 36 11.05 12.70 -10.57
CA VAL A 36 11.44 12.96 -11.96
C VAL A 36 11.79 11.66 -12.67
N HIS A 37 11.43 11.55 -13.94
CA HIS A 37 11.83 10.42 -14.78
C HIS A 37 13.21 10.70 -15.41
N ARG A 38 14.04 9.67 -15.47
CA ARG A 38 15.27 9.65 -16.28
C ARG A 38 15.25 8.36 -17.08
N ASP A 39 15.53 8.48 -18.37
CA ASP A 39 15.50 7.34 -19.26
C ASP A 39 16.58 6.33 -18.84
N THR A 40 16.15 5.10 -18.64
CA THR A 40 17.04 3.96 -18.38
C THR A 40 16.78 2.90 -19.44
N PRO A 41 17.72 1.98 -19.70
CA PRO A 41 17.50 0.92 -20.69
C PRO A 41 16.27 0.04 -20.42
N ALA A 42 15.82 -0.03 -19.17
CA ALA A 42 14.64 -0.81 -18.74
C ALA A 42 13.36 0.03 -18.60
N ASN A 43 13.45 1.36 -18.63
CA ASN A 43 12.32 2.27 -18.49
C ASN A 43 12.57 3.51 -19.35
N ASN A 44 12.07 3.46 -20.58
CA ASN A 44 12.14 4.51 -21.58
C ASN A 44 10.79 4.55 -22.34
N PRO A 45 10.47 5.64 -23.08
CA PRO A 45 9.21 5.73 -23.84
C PRO A 45 9.10 4.70 -24.98
N GLU A 46 10.22 4.09 -25.39
CA GLU A 46 10.28 3.06 -26.42
C GLU A 46 10.02 1.65 -25.89
N THR A 47 9.90 1.48 -24.57
CA THR A 47 9.66 0.16 -23.96
C THR A 47 8.31 -0.36 -24.43
N PRO A 48 8.23 -1.57 -25.02
CA PRO A 48 6.98 -2.06 -25.59
C PRO A 48 5.98 -2.37 -24.47
N PHE A 49 4.89 -1.61 -24.42
CA PHE A 49 3.77 -1.87 -23.53
C PHE A 49 2.45 -1.69 -24.28
N GLU A 50 1.67 -2.77 -24.34
CA GLU A 50 0.33 -2.79 -24.91
C GLU A 50 -0.58 -3.60 -24.00
N PHE A 51 -1.86 -3.22 -23.93
CA PHE A 51 -2.84 -3.96 -23.15
C PHE A 51 -3.18 -5.28 -23.85
N THR A 52 -3.36 -6.34 -23.07
CA THR A 52 -3.91 -7.58 -23.61
C THR A 52 -5.33 -7.36 -24.11
N PRO A 53 -5.83 -8.12 -25.10
CA PRO A 53 -7.18 -7.94 -25.63
C PRO A 53 -8.27 -8.15 -24.56
N GLU A 54 -7.99 -8.98 -23.55
CA GLU A 54 -8.86 -9.14 -22.39
C GLU A 54 -8.89 -7.89 -21.51
N ASN A 55 -7.73 -7.27 -21.27
CA ASN A 55 -7.63 -6.04 -20.50
C ASN A 55 -8.24 -4.86 -21.24
N MET A 56 -8.16 -4.80 -22.58
CA MET A 56 -8.86 -3.78 -23.36
C MET A 56 -10.37 -3.80 -23.12
N LYS A 57 -11.00 -4.99 -23.07
CA LYS A 57 -12.43 -5.11 -22.71
C LYS A 57 -12.72 -4.58 -21.29
N ARG A 58 -11.80 -4.78 -20.34
CA ARG A 58 -11.92 -4.22 -18.99
C ARG A 58 -11.78 -2.70 -19.01
N VAL A 59 -10.87 -2.16 -19.81
CA VAL A 59 -10.72 -0.70 -19.99
C VAL A 59 -12.01 -0.11 -20.52
N ASP A 60 -12.62 -0.71 -21.54
CA ASP A 60 -13.90 -0.25 -22.09
C ASP A 60 -15.01 -0.28 -21.03
N ALA A 61 -15.09 -1.37 -20.24
CA ALA A 61 -16.05 -1.48 -19.14
C ALA A 61 -15.83 -0.40 -18.06
N ILE A 62 -14.57 -0.06 -17.75
CA ILE A 62 -14.23 1.01 -16.80
C ILE A 62 -14.65 2.38 -17.35
N ILE A 63 -14.37 2.65 -18.62
CA ILE A 63 -14.71 3.92 -19.27
C ILE A 63 -16.24 4.13 -19.27
N ASN A 64 -17.01 3.07 -19.49
CA ASN A 64 -18.48 3.11 -19.50
C ASN A 64 -19.12 3.45 -18.14
N ASN A 65 -18.37 3.35 -17.03
CA ASN A 65 -18.86 3.78 -15.72
C ASN A 65 -18.92 5.31 -15.58
N TYR A 66 -18.24 6.05 -16.46
CA TYR A 66 -18.16 7.50 -16.42
C TYR A 66 -19.01 8.14 -17.53
N PRO A 67 -19.61 9.31 -17.28
CA PRO A 67 -20.42 9.98 -18.30
C PRO A 67 -19.55 10.43 -19.49
N GLU A 68 -20.19 10.57 -20.65
CA GLU A 68 -19.51 11.06 -21.85
C GLU A 68 -18.88 12.44 -21.61
N GLY A 69 -17.70 12.66 -22.21
CA GLY A 69 -16.88 13.85 -21.98
C GLY A 69 -16.00 13.82 -20.73
N HIS A 70 -16.24 12.92 -19.77
CA HIS A 70 -15.47 12.83 -18.51
C HIS A 70 -14.59 11.59 -18.42
N LYS A 71 -14.08 11.10 -19.56
CA LYS A 71 -13.22 9.90 -19.64
C LYS A 71 -11.95 10.01 -18.79
N ALA A 72 -11.46 11.23 -18.52
CA ALA A 72 -10.32 11.48 -17.66
C ALA A 72 -10.49 10.91 -16.23
N ALA A 73 -11.72 10.74 -15.74
CA ALA A 73 -11.98 10.14 -14.43
C ALA A 73 -11.54 8.67 -14.34
N ALA A 74 -11.46 7.97 -15.48
CA ALA A 74 -10.99 6.59 -15.57
C ALA A 74 -9.46 6.43 -15.44
N THR A 75 -8.70 7.51 -15.26
CA THR A 75 -7.22 7.46 -15.22
C THR A 75 -6.71 6.54 -14.11
N ILE A 76 -7.26 6.63 -12.89
CA ILE A 76 -6.84 5.83 -11.74
C ILE A 76 -7.09 4.32 -11.97
N PRO A 77 -8.32 3.86 -12.29
CA PRO A 77 -8.57 2.43 -12.48
C PRO A 77 -7.85 1.84 -13.70
N VAL A 78 -7.67 2.62 -14.78
CA VAL A 78 -6.94 2.14 -15.97
C VAL A 78 -5.43 2.04 -15.69
N LEU A 79 -4.85 2.98 -14.93
CA LEU A 79 -3.46 2.87 -14.45
C LEU A 79 -3.27 1.67 -13.52
N ASP A 80 -4.21 1.41 -12.61
CA ASP A 80 -4.17 0.24 -11.73
C ASP A 80 -4.21 -1.06 -12.56
N LEU A 81 -5.03 -1.11 -13.60
CA LEU A 81 -5.07 -2.24 -14.54
C LEU A 81 -3.72 -2.44 -15.24
N ALA A 82 -3.09 -1.36 -15.71
CA ALA A 82 -1.76 -1.41 -16.32
C ALA A 82 -0.70 -1.96 -15.36
N GLN A 83 -0.75 -1.51 -14.10
CA GLN A 83 0.15 -2.00 -13.05
C GLN A 83 -0.10 -3.48 -12.74
N ARG A 84 -1.34 -3.96 -12.72
CA ARG A 84 -1.64 -5.38 -12.52
C ARG A 84 -1.13 -6.26 -13.66
N GLN A 85 -1.13 -5.75 -14.90
CA GLN A 85 -0.62 -6.49 -16.05
C GLN A 85 0.91 -6.60 -16.04
N HIS A 86 1.61 -5.53 -15.67
CA HIS A 86 3.08 -5.45 -15.79
C HIS A 86 3.83 -5.60 -14.44
N GLY A 87 3.14 -5.52 -13.32
CA GLY A 87 3.68 -5.52 -11.95
C GLY A 87 4.13 -4.14 -11.45
N TRP A 88 4.55 -3.26 -12.36
CA TRP A 88 4.94 -1.87 -12.10
C TRP A 88 4.66 -1.02 -13.34
N LEU A 89 4.72 0.30 -13.21
CA LEU A 89 4.35 1.26 -14.26
C LEU A 89 5.57 1.87 -14.96
N PRO A 90 5.95 1.38 -16.16
CA PRO A 90 6.90 2.07 -17.03
C PRO A 90 6.27 3.32 -17.64
N ILE A 91 7.11 4.24 -18.12
CA ILE A 91 6.65 5.48 -18.76
C ILE A 91 5.80 5.19 -20.01
N SER A 92 6.11 4.13 -20.77
CA SER A 92 5.31 3.68 -21.91
C SER A 92 3.88 3.30 -21.53
N ALA A 93 3.67 2.67 -20.37
CA ALA A 93 2.33 2.32 -19.91
C ALA A 93 1.50 3.57 -19.60
N MET A 94 2.12 4.58 -18.98
CA MET A 94 1.45 5.86 -18.72
C MET A 94 1.08 6.59 -20.01
N ASN A 95 1.97 6.59 -21.01
CA ASN A 95 1.70 7.15 -22.33
C ASN A 95 0.55 6.42 -23.03
N LYS A 96 0.48 5.09 -22.94
CA LYS A 96 -0.60 4.30 -23.52
C LYS A 96 -1.95 4.63 -22.89
N VAL A 97 -2.00 4.78 -21.57
CA VAL A 97 -3.22 5.19 -20.87
C VAL A 97 -3.66 6.60 -21.30
N ALA A 98 -2.72 7.52 -21.49
CA ALA A 98 -3.00 8.86 -21.98
C ALA A 98 -3.61 8.84 -23.40
N GLU A 99 -3.08 8.00 -24.29
CA GLU A 99 -3.60 7.79 -25.65
C GLU A 99 -5.05 7.28 -25.63
N ILE A 100 -5.34 6.24 -24.85
CA ILE A 100 -6.67 5.60 -24.79
C ILE A 100 -7.73 6.57 -24.22
N LEU A 101 -7.37 7.32 -23.18
CA LEU A 101 -8.29 8.25 -22.52
C LEU A 101 -8.40 9.61 -23.24
N GLY A 102 -7.52 9.89 -24.21
CA GLY A 102 -7.47 11.16 -24.92
C GLY A 102 -7.05 12.34 -24.01
N VAL A 103 -6.22 12.09 -22.99
CA VAL A 103 -5.71 13.11 -22.08
C VAL A 103 -4.23 13.40 -22.32
N ALA A 104 -3.76 14.59 -21.92
CA ALA A 104 -2.35 14.91 -21.98
C ALA A 104 -1.54 13.96 -21.06
N PRO A 105 -0.41 13.38 -21.52
CA PRO A 105 0.41 12.45 -20.72
C PRO A 105 0.84 13.03 -19.37
N MET A 106 1.05 14.34 -19.30
CA MET A 106 1.40 15.03 -18.05
C MET A 106 0.38 14.82 -16.93
N ARG A 107 -0.92 14.75 -17.25
CA ARG A 107 -1.97 14.50 -16.24
C ARG A 107 -1.89 13.10 -15.68
N VAL A 108 -1.51 12.13 -16.50
CA VAL A 108 -1.29 10.75 -16.08
C VAL A 108 -0.04 10.66 -15.19
N TYR A 109 1.03 11.39 -15.51
CA TYR A 109 2.23 11.47 -14.67
C TYR A 109 1.97 12.09 -13.31
N GLU A 110 1.15 13.15 -13.25
CA GLU A 110 0.71 13.76 -11.98
C GLU A 110 0.00 12.73 -11.10
N VAL A 111 -0.97 12.00 -11.66
CA VAL A 111 -1.70 10.94 -10.93
C VAL A 111 -0.76 9.82 -10.47
N ALA A 112 0.11 9.32 -11.34
CA ALA A 112 1.04 8.23 -11.04
C ALA A 112 2.09 8.60 -9.99
N THR A 113 2.42 9.88 -9.85
CA THR A 113 3.37 10.37 -8.82
C THR A 113 2.68 10.78 -7.53
N PHE A 114 1.42 11.20 -7.60
CA PHE A 114 0.64 11.63 -6.45
C PHE A 114 0.21 10.46 -5.57
N TYR A 115 -0.29 9.38 -6.15
CA TYR A 115 -0.75 8.22 -5.39
C TYR A 115 0.40 7.25 -5.10
N THR A 116 0.58 6.91 -3.82
CA THR A 116 1.64 6.00 -3.35
C THR A 116 1.41 4.53 -3.70
N MET A 117 0.28 4.18 -4.32
CA MET A 117 0.00 2.82 -4.80
C MET A 117 0.71 2.52 -6.12
N PHE A 118 0.98 3.56 -6.91
CA PHE A 118 1.56 3.43 -8.23
C PHE A 118 3.07 3.24 -8.16
N LEU A 119 3.52 2.04 -8.48
CA LEU A 119 4.93 1.65 -8.41
C LEU A 119 5.63 2.02 -9.71
N ARG A 120 6.52 3.02 -9.67
CA ARG A 120 7.23 3.54 -10.86
C ARG A 120 8.60 2.90 -11.08
N GLN A 121 9.04 2.10 -10.11
CA GLN A 121 10.26 1.32 -10.16
C GLN A 121 9.89 -0.16 -10.19
N PRO A 122 10.71 -1.01 -10.81
CA PRO A 122 10.49 -2.45 -10.77
C PRO A 122 10.55 -2.92 -9.32
N VAL A 123 9.46 -3.51 -8.86
CA VAL A 123 9.36 -4.15 -7.54
C VAL A 123 9.43 -5.66 -7.68
N GLY A 124 9.79 -6.34 -6.58
CA GLY A 124 9.73 -7.79 -6.51
C GLY A 124 8.30 -8.34 -6.62
N LYS A 125 8.17 -9.68 -6.73
CA LYS A 125 6.87 -10.35 -6.87
C LYS A 125 5.89 -10.03 -5.72
N TYR A 126 6.42 -9.85 -4.52
CA TYR A 126 5.63 -9.51 -3.34
C TYR A 126 6.08 -8.15 -2.81
N HIS A 127 5.11 -7.24 -2.72
CA HIS A 127 5.29 -5.93 -2.11
C HIS A 127 4.61 -5.92 -0.74
N MET A 128 5.41 -6.11 0.32
CA MET A 128 4.94 -6.16 1.69
C MET A 128 4.86 -4.76 2.29
N GLN A 129 3.64 -4.28 2.52
CA GLN A 129 3.39 -2.98 3.14
C GLN A 129 3.13 -3.16 4.63
N ILE A 130 4.04 -2.65 5.46
CA ILE A 130 3.90 -2.69 6.93
C ILE A 130 3.40 -1.33 7.39
N CYS A 131 2.29 -1.31 8.12
CA CYS A 131 1.79 -0.09 8.74
C CYS A 131 2.67 0.27 9.94
N THR A 132 3.19 1.50 9.93
CA THR A 132 4.06 2.01 11.00
C THR A 132 3.48 3.27 11.67
N THR A 133 2.17 3.44 11.63
CA THR A 133 1.44 4.54 12.27
C THR A 133 1.40 4.40 13.79
N THR A 134 1.00 5.48 14.49
CA THR A 134 0.91 5.50 15.95
C THR A 134 0.09 4.33 16.54
N PRO A 135 -1.11 3.98 16.04
CA PRO A 135 -1.86 2.84 16.59
C PRO A 135 -1.08 1.51 16.47
N CYS A 136 -0.47 1.24 15.32
CA CYS A 136 0.30 0.02 15.08
C CYS A 136 1.62 0.00 15.87
N MET A 137 2.26 1.17 15.99
CA MET A 137 3.48 1.37 16.77
C MET A 137 3.24 1.12 18.26
N LEU A 138 2.08 1.53 18.80
CA LEU A 138 1.68 1.24 20.17
C LEU A 138 1.40 -0.26 20.41
N CYS A 139 1.04 -0.99 19.35
CA CYS A 139 0.87 -2.45 19.36
C CYS A 139 2.13 -3.21 18.89
N ASP A 140 3.31 -2.61 19.05
CA ASP A 140 4.62 -3.23 18.74
C ASP A 140 4.81 -3.67 17.28
N SER A 141 4.31 -2.90 16.29
CA SER A 141 4.57 -3.16 14.86
C SER A 141 6.05 -3.26 14.49
N ASP A 142 6.91 -2.67 15.30
CA ASP A 142 8.36 -2.58 15.08
C ASP A 142 9.03 -3.94 15.24
N SER A 143 8.52 -4.75 16.17
CA SER A 143 8.97 -6.13 16.37
C SER A 143 8.72 -7.00 15.12
N ILE A 144 7.60 -6.77 14.43
CA ILE A 144 7.24 -7.47 13.19
C ILE A 144 8.17 -7.05 12.06
N LEU A 145 8.47 -5.74 11.97
CA LEU A 145 9.40 -5.22 10.98
C LEU A 145 10.81 -5.80 11.18
N GLU A 146 11.32 -5.81 12.41
CA GLU A 146 12.62 -6.41 12.75
C GLU A 146 12.64 -7.91 12.44
N ALA A 147 11.57 -8.65 12.75
CA ALA A 147 11.46 -10.08 12.45
C ALA A 147 11.50 -10.35 10.93
N ILE A 148 10.83 -9.52 10.13
CA ILE A 148 10.83 -9.62 8.67
C ILE A 148 12.23 -9.33 8.11
N GLN A 149 12.89 -8.27 8.59
CA GLN A 149 14.25 -7.93 8.18
C GLN A 149 15.25 -9.04 8.51
N ASN A 150 15.19 -9.60 9.72
CA ASN A 150 16.03 -10.72 10.14
C ASN A 150 15.77 -11.97 9.31
N LYS A 151 14.53 -12.22 8.89
CA LYS A 151 14.17 -13.39 8.09
C LYS A 151 14.62 -13.27 6.64
N LEU A 152 14.55 -12.08 6.07
CA LEU A 152 14.93 -11.79 4.68
C LEU A 152 16.43 -11.48 4.53
N GLY A 153 17.12 -11.18 5.63
CA GLY A 153 18.54 -10.81 5.62
C GLY A 153 18.80 -9.40 5.10
N GLU A 154 17.76 -8.57 4.98
CA GLU A 154 17.84 -7.21 4.45
C GLU A 154 17.92 -6.20 5.60
N ARG A 155 19.00 -5.40 5.62
CA ARG A 155 19.27 -4.42 6.69
C ARG A 155 18.51 -3.10 6.51
N GLU A 156 17.97 -2.84 5.31
CA GLU A 156 17.32 -1.58 4.95
C GLU A 156 16.03 -1.83 4.15
N PRO A 157 14.94 -1.10 4.40
CA PRO A 157 13.68 -1.21 3.65
C PRO A 157 13.74 -0.45 2.31
N PHE A 158 14.76 -0.74 1.49
CA PHE A 158 14.96 -0.11 0.17
C PHE A 158 15.42 -1.16 -0.86
N PRO A 159 15.08 -0.99 -2.15
CA PRO A 159 14.92 -2.09 -3.09
C PRO A 159 16.26 -2.77 -3.38
N ALA A 160 16.43 -3.99 -2.88
CA ALA A 160 17.39 -4.92 -3.44
C ALA A 160 16.89 -5.35 -4.82
N LEU A 161 17.64 -5.00 -5.87
CA LEU A 161 17.40 -5.31 -7.30
C LEU A 161 17.54 -6.82 -7.62
N HIS A 162 17.00 -7.71 -6.78
CA HIS A 162 17.01 -9.14 -7.04
C HIS A 162 15.60 -9.57 -7.49
N ARG A 163 15.53 -10.28 -8.62
CA ARG A 163 14.26 -10.66 -9.27
C ARG A 163 13.34 -11.51 -8.37
N ASP A 164 13.89 -12.08 -7.30
CA ASP A 164 13.20 -12.95 -6.35
C ASP A 164 13.06 -12.32 -4.95
N SER A 165 13.48 -11.07 -4.72
CA SER A 165 13.38 -10.43 -3.40
C SER A 165 11.97 -9.92 -3.13
N THR A 166 11.45 -10.24 -1.96
CA THR A 166 10.23 -9.63 -1.42
C THR A 166 10.56 -8.21 -0.97
N GLN A 167 9.93 -7.20 -1.59
CA GLN A 167 10.20 -5.82 -1.22
C GLN A 167 9.34 -5.40 -0.02
N THR A 168 9.97 -4.95 1.05
CA THR A 168 9.27 -4.40 2.22
C THR A 168 9.21 -2.88 2.13
N SER A 169 8.02 -2.31 2.17
CA SER A 169 7.80 -0.87 2.20
C SER A 169 7.04 -0.46 3.47
N ARG A 170 7.42 0.70 4.02
CA ARG A 170 6.69 1.30 5.14
C ARG A 170 5.50 2.07 4.60
N LEU A 171 4.32 1.80 5.14
CA LEU A 171 3.10 2.48 4.75
C LEU A 171 2.61 3.42 5.84
N ASN A 172 2.14 4.58 5.40
CA ASN A 172 1.73 5.66 6.30
C ASN A 172 0.36 5.46 6.92
N VAL A 173 -0.58 4.71 6.34
CA VAL A 173 -1.84 4.27 6.98
C VAL A 173 -2.37 3.08 6.18
N LEU A 174 -2.56 1.93 6.83
CA LEU A 174 -3.57 0.95 6.43
C LEU A 174 -4.74 1.16 7.38
N ILE A 175 -5.97 1.18 6.86
CA ILE A 175 -7.19 1.55 7.60
C ILE A 175 -7.52 0.53 8.71
N ASP A 176 -6.84 -0.61 8.73
CA ASP A 176 -7.11 -1.76 9.58
C ASP A 176 -6.40 -1.70 10.94
N CYS A 177 -6.48 -0.56 11.64
CA CYS A 177 -5.88 -0.41 12.97
C CYS A 177 -6.52 -1.34 14.03
N ASN A 178 -7.79 -1.71 13.84
CA ASN A 178 -8.51 -2.61 14.76
C ASN A 178 -8.24 -4.09 14.47
N ASP A 179 -7.81 -4.41 13.25
CA ASP A 179 -7.63 -5.79 12.76
C ASP A 179 -6.17 -6.23 12.74
N LEU A 180 -5.30 -5.51 13.45
CA LEU A 180 -3.85 -5.74 13.48
C LEU A 180 -3.46 -7.18 13.86
N ALA A 181 -4.40 -7.94 14.42
CA ALA A 181 -4.23 -9.34 14.78
C ALA A 181 -5.41 -10.25 14.39
N SER A 182 -6.30 -9.84 13.48
CA SER A 182 -7.62 -10.48 13.25
C SER A 182 -7.53 -12.02 13.21
N ILE A 183 -6.92 -12.61 12.19
CA ILE A 183 -6.95 -14.08 12.04
C ILE A 183 -5.93 -14.80 12.91
N ARG A 184 -4.76 -14.20 13.17
CA ARG A 184 -3.67 -14.87 13.92
C ARG A 184 -3.91 -14.95 15.42
N SER A 185 -4.82 -14.12 15.96
CA SER A 185 -5.14 -14.08 17.40
C SER A 185 -6.34 -14.94 17.81
N GLY A 186 -6.99 -15.64 16.88
CA GLY A 186 -8.18 -16.45 17.15
C GLY A 186 -9.52 -15.70 17.00
N ARG A 187 -9.49 -14.45 16.55
CA ARG A 187 -10.65 -13.73 16.04
C ARG A 187 -10.83 -14.03 14.54
N PHE A 188 -11.99 -13.75 13.99
CA PHE A 188 -12.33 -13.86 12.57
C PHE A 188 -12.12 -12.54 11.85
N SER A 189 -12.55 -11.42 12.45
CA SER A 189 -12.54 -10.10 11.83
C SER A 189 -12.16 -9.02 12.86
N CYS A 190 -13.09 -8.13 13.18
CA CYS A 190 -12.91 -6.98 14.06
C CYS A 190 -13.60 -7.14 15.42
N GLU A 191 -14.13 -8.33 15.74
CA GLU A 191 -14.81 -8.57 17.00
C GLU A 191 -13.82 -8.59 18.20
N PRO A 192 -14.31 -8.37 19.42
CA PRO A 192 -13.48 -8.44 20.61
C PRO A 192 -12.91 -9.86 20.84
N ALA A 193 -11.70 -9.98 21.40
CA ALA A 193 -11.06 -11.29 21.65
C ALA A 193 -11.85 -12.16 22.64
N GLY A 194 -12.59 -11.53 23.55
CA GLY A 194 -13.39 -12.22 24.56
C GLY A 194 -14.72 -12.79 24.04
N GLY A 195 -14.94 -12.76 22.73
CA GLY A 195 -16.22 -13.08 22.11
C GLY A 195 -17.05 -11.83 21.80
N LEU A 196 -18.20 -12.06 21.16
CA LEU A 196 -19.14 -11.01 20.76
C LEU A 196 -19.69 -10.31 22.02
N THR A 197 -19.35 -9.04 22.21
CA THR A 197 -19.91 -8.18 23.26
C THR A 197 -21.19 -7.47 22.81
N SER A 198 -21.42 -7.39 21.51
CA SER A 198 -22.58 -6.81 20.85
C SER A 198 -22.99 -7.67 19.65
N LEU A 199 -24.21 -7.46 19.13
CA LEU A 199 -24.77 -8.25 18.02
C LEU A 199 -24.82 -9.76 18.34
N THR A 200 -25.11 -10.10 19.59
CA THR A 200 -25.31 -11.49 20.04
C THR A 200 -26.66 -12.05 19.63
N GLU A 201 -27.64 -11.18 19.43
CA GLU A 201 -28.97 -11.53 18.95
C GLU A 201 -29.01 -11.55 17.41
N PRO A 202 -29.83 -12.43 16.80
CA PRO A 202 -30.01 -12.42 15.36
C PRO A 202 -30.59 -11.07 14.90
N PRO A 203 -30.21 -10.57 13.71
CA PRO A 203 -30.72 -9.31 13.21
C PRO A 203 -32.24 -9.41 12.99
N PRO A 204 -32.99 -8.36 13.32
CA PRO A 204 -34.42 -8.35 13.05
C PRO A 204 -34.66 -8.41 11.54
N GLY A 205 -35.67 -9.16 11.13
CA GLY A 205 -36.02 -9.36 9.73
C GLY A 205 -36.58 -8.10 9.05
N PRO A 206 -36.89 -8.18 7.74
CA PRO A 206 -37.46 -7.06 7.01
C PRO A 206 -38.79 -6.62 7.62
N GLY A 207 -39.04 -5.31 7.67
CA GLY A 207 -40.26 -4.73 8.25
C GLY A 207 -40.15 -4.36 9.74
N PHE A 208 -39.08 -4.77 10.43
CA PHE A 208 -38.87 -4.36 11.82
C PHE A 208 -38.58 -2.86 11.92
N GLY A 209 -39.43 -2.13 12.66
CA GLY A 209 -39.32 -0.68 12.80
C GLY A 209 -39.79 0.13 11.59
N VAL A 210 -40.41 -0.50 10.59
CA VAL A 210 -41.05 0.22 9.48
C VAL A 210 -42.32 0.89 10.01
N ARG A 211 -42.47 2.18 9.67
CA ARG A 211 -43.63 2.95 10.09
C ARG A 211 -44.87 2.48 9.32
N PRO A 212 -46.07 2.60 9.90
CA PRO A 212 -47.31 2.13 9.27
C PRO A 212 -47.72 2.93 8.03
N ASP A 213 -47.11 4.09 7.77
CA ASP A 213 -47.39 5.00 6.64
C ASP A 213 -46.48 4.79 5.42
N LEU A 214 -45.59 3.80 5.44
CA LEU A 214 -44.63 3.50 4.36
C LEU A 214 -44.90 2.16 3.66
#